data_AF-A0A3M1PQZ5-F1
#
_entry.id   AF-A0A3M1PQZ5-F1
#
_cell.length_a   1.000
_cell.length_b   1.000
_cell.length_c   1.000
_cell.angle_alpha   90.00
_cell.angle_beta   90.00
_cell.angle_gamma   90.00
#
_symmetry.space_group_name_H-M   'P 1'
#
loop_
_entity.id
_entity.type
_entity.pdbx_description
1 polymer ?
#
loop_
_entity_poly.entity_id
_entity_poly.type
_entity_poly.pdbx_seq_one_letter_code
_entity_poly.pdbx_strand_id
1 'polypeptide(L)'
;DAFLTPEFCREHKLFVYEYNDRNDMYEISDRDFYKVKQKLLFPLTNFGQPIILVEDANYLNRGELYLVHRHEGVDLKLDEARDTLANLQKIWNRPVHLETVFDDVKTLFTFDGREHTEIEID
;
A
#
# COMPACT_ATOMS: atom_id res chain seq x y z
N ASP A 1 -14.39 -8.79 20.35
CA ASP A 1 -13.49 -9.97 20.22
C ASP A 1 -14.13 -11.27 20.73
N ALA A 2 -15.22 -11.74 20.11
CA ALA A 2 -15.93 -12.94 20.60
C ALA A 2 -15.66 -14.22 19.79
N PHE A 3 -15.07 -14.12 18.59
CA PHE A 3 -14.99 -15.25 17.64
C PHE A 3 -13.56 -15.64 17.25
N LEU A 4 -12.69 -14.68 16.91
CA LEU A 4 -11.28 -14.94 16.59
C LEU A 4 -10.41 -14.70 17.84
N THR A 5 -10.11 -15.77 18.59
CA THR A 5 -9.27 -15.74 19.80
C THR A 5 -7.91 -16.43 19.57
N PRO A 6 -6.89 -16.18 20.41
CA PRO A 6 -5.61 -16.89 20.32
C PRO A 6 -5.77 -18.41 20.39
N GLU A 7 -6.65 -18.90 21.27
CA GLU A 7 -6.98 -20.32 21.43
C GLU A 7 -7.56 -20.90 20.15
N PHE A 8 -8.52 -20.21 19.54
CA PHE A 8 -9.13 -20.59 18.27
C PHE A 8 -8.08 -20.70 17.16
N CYS A 9 -7.22 -19.68 17.01
CA CYS A 9 -6.15 -19.69 16.02
C CYS A 9 -5.20 -20.88 16.20
N ARG A 10 -4.84 -21.21 17.46
CA ARG A 10 -3.96 -22.35 17.76
C ARG A 10 -4.63 -23.69 17.48
N GLU A 11 -5.88 -23.87 17.90
CA GLU A 11 -6.66 -25.10 17.70
C GLU A 11 -6.85 -25.39 16.20
N HIS A 12 -7.18 -24.37 15.42
CA HIS A 12 -7.36 -24.47 13.98
C HIS A 12 -6.06 -24.37 13.17
N LYS A 13 -4.91 -24.25 13.84
CA LYS A 13 -3.58 -24.15 13.22
C LYS A 13 -3.52 -23.03 12.16
N LEU A 14 -4.06 -21.86 12.49
CA LEU A 14 -3.95 -20.69 11.61
C LEU A 14 -2.51 -20.16 11.63
N PHE A 15 -2.05 -19.70 10.47
CA PHE A 15 -0.70 -19.15 10.28
C PHE A 15 -0.71 -18.13 9.13
N VAL A 16 0.31 -17.26 9.12
CA VAL A 16 0.64 -16.42 7.97
C VAL A 16 1.67 -17.16 7.13
N TYR A 17 1.53 -17.08 5.81
CA TYR A 17 2.47 -17.63 4.86
C TYR A 17 2.94 -16.55 3.89
N GLU A 18 4.19 -16.68 3.45
CA GLU A 18 4.84 -15.77 2.50
C GLU A 18 5.52 -16.59 1.41
N TYR A 19 5.72 -15.96 0.26
CA TYR A 19 6.43 -16.58 -0.85
C TYR A 19 7.93 -16.44 -0.63
N ASN A 20 8.66 -17.55 -0.68
CA ASN A 20 10.11 -17.53 -0.57
C ASN A 20 10.74 -17.60 -1.98
N ASP A 21 11.19 -16.45 -2.49
CA ASP A 21 11.82 -16.33 -3.81
C ASP A 21 13.08 -17.19 -3.98
N ARG A 22 13.75 -17.57 -2.88
CA ARG A 22 14.98 -18.40 -2.96
C ARG A 22 14.67 -19.86 -3.26
N ASN A 23 13.52 -20.34 -2.81
CA ASN A 23 13.13 -21.75 -2.88
C ASN A 23 11.89 -21.98 -3.77
N ASP A 24 11.34 -20.92 -4.39
CA ASP A 24 10.18 -20.95 -5.29
C ASP A 24 8.94 -21.62 -4.64
N MET A 25 8.75 -21.40 -3.34
CA MET A 25 7.72 -22.08 -2.56
C MET A 25 7.19 -21.18 -1.44
N TYR A 26 5.91 -21.34 -1.10
CA TYR A 26 5.33 -20.70 0.07
C TYR A 26 5.78 -21.36 1.37
N GLU A 27 6.17 -20.56 2.34
CA GLU A 27 6.55 -21.02 3.68
C GLU A 27 5.73 -20.32 4.76
N ILE A 28 5.65 -20.96 5.93
CA ILE A 28 4.99 -20.35 7.10
C ILE A 28 5.90 -19.25 7.63
N SER A 29 5.46 -18.00 7.55
CA SER A 29 6.23 -16.85 8.05
C SER A 29 5.96 -16.59 9.53
N ASP A 30 4.71 -16.72 9.99
CA ASP A 30 4.36 -16.46 11.39
C ASP A 30 3.13 -17.24 11.89
N ARG A 31 3.05 -17.41 13.21
CA ARG A 31 1.90 -17.99 13.94
C ARG A 31 1.37 -17.08 15.05
N ASP A 32 1.93 -15.88 15.19
CA ASP A 32 1.48 -14.88 16.15
C ASP A 32 0.02 -14.50 15.88
N PHE A 33 -0.75 -14.43 16.96
CA PHE A 33 -2.19 -14.18 16.89
C PHE A 33 -2.51 -12.82 16.25
N TYR A 34 -1.74 -11.78 16.57
CA TYR A 34 -1.99 -10.45 16.03
C TYR A 34 -1.72 -10.43 14.53
N LYS A 35 -0.63 -11.02 14.06
CA LYS A 35 -0.32 -11.11 12.63
C LYS A 35 -1.36 -11.91 11.84
N VAL A 36 -1.80 -13.06 12.37
CA VAL A 36 -2.88 -13.85 11.75
C VAL A 36 -4.18 -13.03 11.68
N LYS A 37 -4.55 -12.35 12.76
CA LYS A 37 -5.74 -11.49 12.80
C LYS A 37 -5.64 -10.35 11.79
N GLN A 38 -4.52 -9.65 11.71
CA GLN A 38 -4.33 -8.56 10.74
C GLN A 38 -4.44 -9.07 9.30
N LYS A 39 -3.81 -10.21 8.97
CA LYS A 39 -3.89 -10.80 7.62
C LYS A 39 -5.31 -11.17 7.21
N LEU A 40 -6.14 -11.60 8.15
CA LEU A 40 -7.55 -11.91 7.91
C LEU A 40 -8.44 -10.66 7.80
N LEU A 41 -8.12 -9.61 8.57
CA LEU A 41 -8.89 -8.37 8.57
C LEU A 41 -8.58 -7.51 7.34
N PHE A 42 -7.35 -7.51 6.85
CA PHE A 42 -6.92 -6.63 5.76
C PHE A 42 -7.83 -6.70 4.51
N PRO A 43 -8.17 -7.89 3.97
CA PRO A 43 -9.08 -7.98 2.81
C PRO A 43 -10.52 -7.50 3.11
N LEU A 44 -10.90 -7.39 4.38
CA LEU A 44 -12.23 -6.93 4.81
C LEU A 44 -12.25 -5.41 5.02
N THR A 45 -11.09 -4.77 5.21
CA THR A 45 -10.95 -3.32 5.27
C THR A 45 -10.86 -2.77 3.85
N ASN A 46 -11.80 -1.91 3.46
CA ASN A 46 -11.88 -1.34 2.11
C ASN A 46 -11.81 -2.38 0.97
N PHE A 47 -12.27 -3.61 1.22
CA PHE A 47 -12.15 -4.74 0.29
C PHE A 47 -10.71 -5.02 -0.18
N GLY A 48 -9.72 -4.74 0.66
CA GLY A 48 -8.29 -4.87 0.34
C GLY A 48 -7.80 -3.88 -0.73
N GLN A 49 -8.59 -2.86 -1.06
CA GLN A 49 -8.17 -1.78 -1.95
C GLN A 49 -7.32 -0.75 -1.19
N PRO A 50 -6.25 -0.22 -1.79
CA PRO A 50 -5.44 0.80 -1.17
C PRO A 50 -6.24 2.07 -0.89
N ILE A 51 -5.92 2.75 0.22
CA ILE A 51 -6.54 4.00 0.60
C ILE A 51 -5.62 5.15 0.20
N ILE A 52 -6.03 5.89 -0.83
CA ILE A 52 -5.31 7.09 -1.30
C ILE A 52 -6.08 8.33 -0.87
N LEU A 53 -5.40 9.23 -0.16
CA LEU A 53 -5.96 10.47 0.37
C LEU A 53 -5.38 11.66 -0.38
N VAL A 54 -6.19 12.70 -0.60
CA VAL A 54 -5.69 14.01 -1.02
C VAL A 54 -5.27 14.77 0.23
N GLU A 55 -3.97 15.04 0.37
CA GLU A 55 -3.43 15.81 1.49
C GLU A 55 -3.39 17.31 1.15
N ASP A 56 -2.98 17.65 -0.07
CA ASP A 56 -2.92 19.03 -0.56
C ASP A 56 -3.30 19.12 -2.04
N ALA A 57 -4.22 20.02 -2.38
CA ALA A 57 -4.64 20.31 -3.76
C ALA A 57 -3.97 21.57 -4.36
N ASN A 58 -3.09 22.22 -3.60
CA ASN A 58 -2.28 23.35 -4.03
C ASN A 58 -0.82 23.18 -3.55
N TYR A 59 -0.29 21.97 -3.75
CA TYR A 59 1.04 21.61 -3.29
C TYR A 59 2.11 22.57 -3.82
N LEU A 60 3.01 23.00 -2.93
CA LEU A 60 4.05 24.01 -3.18
C LEU A 60 3.51 25.33 -3.75
N ASN A 61 2.22 25.62 -3.55
CA ASN A 61 1.50 26.75 -4.11
C ASN A 61 1.53 26.79 -5.66
N ARG A 62 1.51 25.62 -6.31
CA ARG A 62 1.54 25.46 -7.77
C ARG A 62 0.27 24.86 -8.37
N GLY A 63 -0.76 24.62 -7.55
CA GLY A 63 -1.97 23.90 -7.96
C GLY A 63 -1.72 22.42 -8.26
N GLU A 64 -0.62 21.87 -7.76
CA GLU A 64 -0.26 20.46 -7.91
C GLU A 64 -1.00 19.62 -6.87
N LEU A 65 -1.31 18.37 -7.22
CA LEU A 65 -2.04 17.47 -6.34
C LEU A 65 -1.05 16.59 -5.58
N TYR A 66 -1.14 16.61 -4.26
CA TYR A 66 -0.35 15.77 -3.38
C TYR A 66 -1.24 14.73 -2.71
N LEU A 67 -0.94 13.47 -3.02
CA LEU A 67 -1.65 12.30 -2.55
C LEU A 67 -0.79 11.55 -1.54
N VAL A 68 -1.43 10.97 -0.54
CA VAL A 68 -0.79 10.09 0.44
C VAL A 68 -1.48 8.74 0.39
N HIS A 69 -0.71 7.69 0.18
CA HIS A 69 -1.14 6.34 0.43
C HIS A 69 -1.12 6.09 1.94
N ARG A 70 -2.28 5.82 2.54
CA ARG A 70 -2.35 5.28 3.89
C ARG A 70 -1.87 3.83 3.83
N HIS A 71 -0.57 3.65 4.03
CA HIS A 71 0.06 2.33 3.99
C HIS A 71 -0.39 1.49 5.19
N GLU A 72 -1.12 0.40 4.90
CA GLU A 72 -1.65 -0.53 5.89
C GLU A 72 -0.86 -1.87 5.87
N GLY A 73 0.44 -1.81 5.56
CA GLY A 73 1.34 -2.98 5.52
C GLY A 73 1.37 -3.70 4.17
N VAL A 74 0.82 -3.09 3.12
CA VAL A 74 0.83 -3.64 1.76
C VAL A 74 1.23 -2.54 0.78
N ASP A 75 2.27 -2.82 0.02
CA ASP A 75 2.78 -1.91 -1.00
C ASP A 75 1.79 -1.79 -2.18
N LEU A 76 1.82 -0.63 -2.83
CA LEU A 76 1.09 -0.45 -4.07
C LEU A 76 1.76 -1.27 -5.18
N LYS A 77 0.92 -1.79 -6.08
CA LYS A 77 1.43 -2.28 -7.36
C LYS A 77 1.91 -1.08 -8.18
N LEU A 78 3.19 -1.07 -8.49
CA LEU A 78 3.86 0.10 -9.05
C LEU A 78 3.35 0.46 -10.46
N ASP A 79 3.03 -0.54 -11.27
CA ASP A 79 2.41 -0.37 -12.59
C ASP A 79 1.04 0.30 -12.50
N GLU A 80 0.15 -0.21 -11.62
CA GLU A 80 -1.17 0.38 -11.38
C GLU A 80 -1.07 1.79 -10.79
N ALA A 81 -0.11 2.06 -9.90
CA ALA A 81 0.13 3.37 -9.32
C ALA A 81 0.58 4.39 -10.38
N ARG A 82 1.49 4.00 -11.28
CA ARG A 82 1.94 4.84 -12.40
C ARG A 82 0.80 5.17 -13.35
N ASP A 83 0.02 4.16 -13.76
CA ASP A 83 -1.14 4.38 -14.63
C ASP A 83 -2.19 5.29 -13.96
N THR A 84 -2.42 5.12 -12.66
CA THR A 84 -3.33 5.96 -11.88
C THR A 84 -2.86 7.41 -11.86
N LEU A 85 -1.58 7.67 -11.58
CA LEU A 85 -1.01 9.02 -11.63
C LEU A 85 -1.15 9.66 -13.02
N ALA A 86 -0.89 8.89 -14.09
CA ALA A 86 -1.05 9.39 -15.44
C ALA A 86 -2.50 9.76 -15.77
N ASN A 87 -3.47 8.97 -15.31
CA ASN A 87 -4.89 9.27 -15.52
C ASN A 87 -5.39 10.44 -14.64
N LEU A 88 -4.93 10.53 -13.39
CA LEU A 88 -5.24 11.66 -12.52
C LEU A 88 -4.66 12.97 -13.08
N GLN A 89 -3.42 12.96 -13.56
CA GLN A 89 -2.80 14.13 -14.19
C GLN A 89 -3.59 14.59 -15.43
N LYS A 90 -4.09 13.66 -16.26
CA LYS A 90 -4.93 14.02 -17.42
C LYS A 90 -6.21 14.76 -17.02
N ILE A 91 -6.81 14.41 -15.89
CA ILE A 91 -8.03 15.06 -15.38
C ILE A 91 -7.68 16.38 -14.68
N TRP A 92 -6.63 16.36 -13.85
CA TRP A 92 -6.21 17.49 -13.02
C TRP A 92 -5.46 18.59 -13.80
N ASN A 93 -4.83 18.22 -14.93
CA ASN A 93 -4.01 19.05 -15.82
C ASN A 93 -2.76 19.67 -15.18
N ARG A 94 -2.40 19.27 -13.96
CA ARG A 94 -1.18 19.68 -13.24
C ARG A 94 -0.47 18.44 -12.71
N PRO A 95 0.84 18.51 -12.41
CA PRO A 95 1.56 17.41 -11.79
C PRO A 95 0.83 16.82 -10.58
N VAL A 96 0.93 15.50 -10.47
CA VAL A 96 0.35 14.72 -9.36
C VAL A 96 1.47 13.96 -8.69
N HIS A 97 1.50 14.04 -7.37
CA HIS A 97 2.47 13.41 -6.49
C HIS A 97 1.77 12.38 -5.62
N LEU A 98 2.39 11.23 -5.41
CA LEU A 98 1.93 10.16 -4.53
C LEU A 98 3.05 9.76 -3.59
N GLU A 99 2.88 10.11 -2.33
CA GLU A 99 3.70 9.61 -1.23
C GLU A 99 3.20 8.21 -0.83
N THR A 100 4.12 7.24 -0.77
CA THR A 100 3.86 5.88 -0.27
C THR A 100 5.13 5.32 0.38
N VAL A 101 5.00 4.20 1.08
CA VAL A 101 6.13 3.34 1.41
C VAL A 101 6.22 2.26 0.33
N PHE A 102 7.44 1.96 -0.12
CA PHE A 102 7.77 0.90 -1.07
C PHE A 102 9.12 0.29 -0.65
N ASP A 103 9.20 -1.03 -0.52
CA ASP A 103 10.40 -1.73 -0.01
C ASP A 103 10.93 -1.12 1.32
N ASP A 104 10.01 -0.80 2.24
CA ASP A 104 10.28 -0.15 3.53
C ASP A 104 10.90 1.28 3.44
N VAL A 105 10.98 1.85 2.24
CA VAL A 105 11.46 3.21 2.01
C VAL A 105 10.30 4.13 1.68
N LYS A 106 10.30 5.32 2.27
CA LYS A 106 9.30 6.34 1.98
C LYS A 106 9.67 7.01 0.65
N THR A 107 8.74 6.96 -0.29
CA THR A 107 9.00 7.30 -1.69
C THR A 107 7.88 8.19 -2.24
N LEU A 108 8.29 9.23 -2.98
CA LEU A 108 7.40 10.12 -3.69
C LEU A 108 7.43 9.82 -5.19
N PHE A 109 6.34 9.23 -5.69
CA PHE A 109 6.10 9.08 -7.12
C PHE A 109 5.46 10.34 -7.68
N THR A 110 5.98 10.84 -8.79
CA THR A 110 5.44 12.04 -9.44
C THR A 110 5.21 11.77 -10.92
N PHE A 111 4.11 12.28 -11.46
CA PHE A 111 3.91 12.38 -12.90
C PHE A 111 3.57 13.82 -13.29
N ASP A 112 4.39 14.40 -14.16
CA ASP A 112 4.28 15.81 -14.57
C ASP A 112 3.42 16.03 -15.84
N GLY A 113 2.92 14.94 -16.43
CA GLY A 113 2.22 14.93 -17.72
C GLY A 113 3.05 14.40 -18.88
N ARG A 114 4.33 14.10 -18.65
CA ARG A 114 5.26 13.55 -19.64
C ARG A 114 6.05 12.38 -19.09
N GLU A 115 6.63 12.55 -17.91
CA GLU A 115 7.54 11.57 -17.30
C GLU A 115 7.14 11.21 -15.88
N HIS A 116 7.43 9.96 -15.52
CA HIS A 116 7.37 9.50 -14.15
C HIS A 116 8.72 9.70 -13.49
N THR A 117 8.71 10.30 -12.30
CA THR A 117 9.88 10.42 -11.45
C THR A 117 9.59 9.81 -10.08
N GLU A 118 10.66 9.35 -9.42
CA GLU A 118 10.63 8.66 -8.14
C GLU A 118 11.77 9.20 -7.31
N ILE A 119 11.48 9.68 -6.11
CA ILE A 119 12.47 10.15 -5.17
C ILE A 119 12.20 9.54 -3.79
N GLU A 120 13.26 9.05 -3.16
CA GLU A 120 13.22 8.73 -1.73
C GLU A 120 13.10 10.02 -0.93
N ILE A 121 12.29 10.00 0.13
CA ILE A 121 12.03 11.15 1.00
C ILE A 121 12.17 10.73 2.46
N ASP A 122 12.59 11.68 3.30
CA ASP A 122 12.75 11.46 4.74
C ASP A 122 11.42 11.42 5.52
#